data_AF-A0A7W8VF87-F1
#
_entry.id   AF-A0A7W8VF87-F1
#
_cell.length_a   1.000
_cell.length_b   1.000
_cell.length_c   1.000
_cell.angle_alpha   90.00
_cell.angle_beta   90.00
_cell.angle_gamma   90.00
#
_symmetry.space_group_name_H-M   'P 1'
#
loop_
_entity.id
_entity.type
_entity.pdbx_description
1 polymer ?
#
loop_
_entity_poly.entity_id
_entity_poly.type
_entity_poly.pdbx_seq_one_letter_code
_entity_poly.pdbx_strand_id
1 'polypeptide(L)'
;MDGGAERPARIAAAADAARPVWEATGDTDVLRQRLEDDGLHGVDAVLATMRVLRCGLAEAQRAFLAAPCRRAEREFHNRTMDLLQAGGEEP
;
A
#
# COMPACT_ATOMS: atom_id res chain seq x y z
N MET A 1 27.37 -2.36 4.14
CA MET A 1 25.94 -2.15 4.39
C MET A 1 25.29 -1.85 3.06
N ASP A 2 24.59 -2.83 2.48
CA ASP A 2 24.01 -2.81 1.11
C ASP A 2 22.46 -2.81 1.14
N GLY A 3 21.84 -2.63 2.31
CA GLY A 3 20.40 -2.82 2.49
C GLY A 3 19.49 -1.77 1.83
N GLY A 4 20.08 -0.70 1.26
CA GLY A 4 19.33 0.39 0.61
C GLY A 4 18.85 0.05 -0.80
N ALA A 5 19.62 -0.74 -1.56
CA ALA A 5 19.25 -1.16 -2.92
C ALA A 5 18.40 -2.44 -2.93
N GLU A 6 18.49 -3.25 -1.87
CA GLU A 6 17.75 -4.51 -1.73
C GLU A 6 16.24 -4.29 -1.56
N ARG A 7 15.84 -3.31 -0.74
CA ARG A 7 14.43 -2.97 -0.51
C ARG A 7 13.68 -2.57 -1.79
N PRO A 8 14.15 -1.60 -2.61
CA PRO A 8 13.46 -1.23 -3.84
C PRO A 8 13.45 -2.36 -4.87
N ALA A 9 14.51 -3.18 -4.96
CA ALA A 9 14.53 -4.35 -5.84
C ALA A 9 13.49 -5.40 -5.43
N ARG A 10 13.36 -5.68 -4.13
CA ARG A 10 12.33 -6.58 -3.58
C ARG A 10 10.91 -6.08 -3.90
N ILE A 11 10.66 -4.79 -3.73
CA ILE A 11 9.36 -4.17 -4.05
C ILE A 11 9.05 -4.31 -5.55
N ALA A 12 10.03 -4.08 -6.42
CA ALA A 12 9.86 -4.22 -7.86
C ALA A 12 9.56 -5.67 -8.26
N ALA A 13 10.33 -6.63 -7.73
CA ALA A 13 10.13 -8.05 -7.99
C ALA A 13 8.74 -8.53 -7.56
N ALA A 14 8.28 -8.13 -6.37
CA ALA A 14 6.94 -8.46 -5.89
C ALA A 14 5.85 -7.82 -6.76
N ALA A 15 6.03 -6.57 -7.20
CA ALA A 15 5.09 -5.91 -8.11
C ALA A 15 5.01 -6.63 -9.46
N ASP A 16 6.14 -7.04 -10.04
CA ASP A 16 6.15 -7.80 -11.29
C ASP A 16 5.50 -9.18 -11.13
N ALA A 17 5.71 -9.84 -9.98
CA ALA A 17 5.11 -11.13 -9.68
C ALA A 17 3.59 -11.06 -9.42
N ALA A 18 3.10 -9.92 -8.92
CA ALA A 18 1.70 -9.67 -8.62
C ALA A 18 0.91 -9.10 -9.82
N ARG A 19 1.58 -8.53 -10.82
CA ARG A 19 0.93 -7.96 -12.01
C ARG A 19 0.01 -8.95 -12.76
N PRO A 20 0.40 -10.21 -13.01
CA PRO A 20 -0.49 -11.19 -13.65
C PRO A 20 -1.75 -11.48 -12.84
N VAL A 21 -1.65 -11.46 -11.51
CA VAL A 21 -2.81 -11.67 -10.61
C VAL A 21 -3.78 -10.51 -10.75
N TRP A 22 -3.27 -9.28 -10.74
CA TRP A 22 -4.09 -8.08 -10.95
C TRP A 22 -4.77 -8.07 -12.33
N GLU A 23 -4.03 -8.41 -13.40
CA GLU A 23 -4.59 -8.48 -14.75
C GLU A 23 -5.68 -9.54 -14.89
N ALA A 24 -5.59 -10.64 -14.13
CA ALA A 24 -6.58 -11.71 -14.15
C ALA A 24 -7.83 -11.40 -13.32
N THR A 25 -7.69 -10.74 -12.16
CA THR A 25 -8.80 -10.57 -11.22
C THR A 25 -9.39 -9.16 -11.20
N GLY A 26 -8.58 -8.13 -11.43
CA GLY A 26 -8.95 -6.74 -11.15
C GLY A 26 -9.34 -6.49 -9.68
N ASP A 27 -9.00 -7.44 -8.78
CA ASP A 27 -9.44 -7.45 -7.39
C ASP A 27 -8.30 -7.01 -6.47
N THR A 28 -8.53 -5.89 -5.78
CA THR A 28 -7.56 -5.29 -4.86
C THR A 28 -7.32 -6.13 -3.60
N ASP A 29 -8.30 -6.91 -3.16
CA ASP A 29 -8.14 -7.81 -2.02
C ASP A 29 -7.25 -9.00 -2.38
N VAL A 30 -7.44 -9.58 -3.56
CA VAL A 30 -6.59 -10.67 -4.07
C VAL A 30 -5.16 -10.18 -4.31
N LEU A 31 -5.00 -8.98 -4.89
CA LEU A 31 -3.69 -8.36 -5.08
C LEU A 31 -2.97 -8.14 -3.75
N ARG A 32 -3.67 -7.64 -2.74
CA ARG A 32 -3.11 -7.41 -1.41
C ARG A 32 -2.70 -8.70 -0.73
N GLN A 33 -3.55 -9.72 -0.75
CA GLN A 33 -3.21 -11.03 -0.16
C GLN A 33 -1.93 -11.57 -0.79
N ARG A 34 -1.81 -11.49 -2.12
CA ARG A 34 -0.60 -11.92 -2.82
C ARG A 34 0.65 -11.15 -2.37
N LEU A 35 0.56 -9.83 -2.22
CA LEU A 35 1.68 -9.03 -1.73
C LEU A 35 2.05 -9.38 -0.28
N GLU A 36 1.07 -9.66 0.58
CA GLU A 36 1.29 -10.11 1.94
C GLU A 36 1.92 -11.51 2.00
N ASP A 37 1.53 -12.43 1.10
CA ASP A 37 2.14 -13.76 0.96
C ASP A 37 3.61 -13.68 0.53
N ASP A 38 3.97 -12.66 -0.27
CA ASP A 38 5.34 -12.33 -0.66
C ASP A 38 6.11 -11.55 0.43
N GLY A 39 5.50 -11.34 1.61
CA GLY A 39 6.09 -10.69 2.78
C GLY A 39 6.13 -9.15 2.71
N LEU A 40 5.39 -8.54 1.79
CA LEU A 40 5.28 -7.09 1.69
C LEU A 40 4.14 -6.58 2.57
N HIS A 41 4.48 -5.62 3.44
CA HIS A 41 3.52 -5.00 4.35
C HIS A 41 3.67 -3.48 4.38
N GLY A 42 2.61 -2.80 4.82
CA GLY A 42 2.62 -1.36 5.03
C GLY A 42 3.08 -0.58 3.79
N VAL A 43 4.13 0.23 3.95
CA VAL A 43 4.64 1.09 2.87
C VAL A 43 5.20 0.28 1.70
N ASP A 44 5.86 -0.86 1.93
CA ASP A 44 6.41 -1.69 0.85
C ASP A 44 5.29 -2.21 -0.05
N ALA A 45 4.19 -2.66 0.56
CA ALA A 45 3.02 -3.13 -0.16
C ALA A 45 2.34 -2.00 -0.93
N VAL A 46 2.18 -0.80 -0.35
CA VAL A 46 1.64 0.38 -1.06
C VAL A 46 2.50 0.76 -2.26
N LEU A 47 3.83 0.73 -2.14
CA LEU A 47 4.74 1.03 -3.24
C LEU A 47 4.71 -0.04 -4.35
N ALA A 48 4.50 -1.31 -3.99
CA ALA A 48 4.27 -2.37 -4.97
C ALA A 48 2.91 -2.19 -5.67
N THR A 49 1.85 -1.86 -4.93
CA THR A 49 0.51 -1.55 -5.46
C THR A 49 0.57 -0.37 -6.45
N MET A 50 1.31 0.71 -6.16
CA MET A 50 1.52 1.81 -7.12
C MET A 50 2.11 1.32 -8.44
N ARG A 51 3.09 0.41 -8.40
CA ARG A 51 3.71 -0.17 -9.61
C ARG A 51 2.77 -1.06 -10.40
N VAL A 52 1.97 -1.88 -9.71
CA VAL A 52 1.01 -2.79 -10.34
C VAL A 52 -0.11 -2.02 -11.03
N LEU A 53 -0.71 -1.05 -10.33
CA LEU A 53 -1.84 -0.27 -10.85
C LEU A 53 -1.41 0.93 -11.71
N ARG A 54 -0.11 1.26 -11.75
CA ARG A 54 0.44 2.46 -12.39
C ARG A 54 -0.27 3.75 -11.96
N CYS A 55 -0.56 3.85 -10.66
CA CYS A 55 -1.37 4.91 -10.08
C CYS A 55 -0.57 5.77 -9.09
N GLY A 56 -1.17 6.88 -8.65
CA GLY A 56 -0.58 7.75 -7.63
C GLY A 56 -0.63 7.13 -6.22
N LEU A 57 0.15 7.69 -5.28
CA LEU A 57 0.21 7.21 -3.89
C LEU A 57 -1.18 7.18 -3.22
N ALA A 58 -1.97 8.23 -3.40
CA ALA A 58 -3.31 8.32 -2.81
C ALA A 58 -4.25 7.24 -3.33
N GLU A 59 -4.15 6.89 -4.62
CA GLU A 59 -4.95 5.82 -5.23
C GLU A 59 -4.49 4.45 -4.76
N ALA A 60 -3.18 4.22 -4.68
CA ALA A 60 -2.62 2.98 -4.15
C ALA A 60 -2.96 2.77 -2.67
N GLN A 61 -2.88 3.83 -1.84
CA GLN A 61 -3.30 3.77 -0.44
C GLN A 61 -4.79 3.45 -0.32
N ARG A 62 -5.65 4.04 -1.15
CA ARG A 62 -7.08 3.69 -1.17
C ARG A 62 -7.29 2.23 -1.54
N ALA A 63 -6.66 1.76 -2.62
CA ALA A 63 -6.77 0.37 -3.07
C ALA A 63 -6.28 -0.62 -1.99
N PHE A 64 -5.17 -0.31 -1.32
CA PHE A 64 -4.59 -1.19 -0.30
C PHE A 64 -5.34 -1.15 1.04
N LEU A 65 -5.80 0.02 1.48
CA LEU A 65 -6.43 0.22 2.80
C LEU A 65 -7.97 0.12 2.77
N ALA A 66 -8.61 -0.01 1.60
CA ALA A 66 -10.06 -0.17 1.50
C ALA A 66 -10.57 -1.57 1.91
N ALA A 67 -9.67 -2.53 2.07
CA ALA A 67 -10.02 -3.85 2.56
C ALA A 67 -10.73 -3.81 3.92
N PRO A 68 -11.74 -4.67 4.17
CA PRO A 68 -12.53 -4.65 5.42
C PRO A 68 -11.68 -4.71 6.69
N CYS A 69 -10.60 -5.51 6.70
CA CYS A 69 -9.71 -5.64 7.85
C CYS A 69 -8.76 -4.44 8.07
N ARG A 70 -8.47 -3.65 7.03
CA ARG A 70 -7.65 -2.43 7.10
C ARG A 70 -8.48 -1.16 7.21
N ARG A 71 -9.80 -1.23 6.98
CA ARG A 71 -10.70 -0.07 7.08
C ARG A 71 -10.67 0.56 8.47
N ALA A 72 -10.68 -0.25 9.52
CA ALA A 72 -10.58 0.25 10.90
C ALA A 72 -9.24 0.95 11.16
N GLU A 73 -8.13 0.38 10.66
CA GLU A 73 -6.80 1.02 10.72
C GLU A 73 -6.77 2.32 9.91
N ARG A 74 -7.44 2.37 8.75
CA ARG A 74 -7.55 3.58 7.91
C ARG A 74 -8.39 4.66 8.57
N GLU A 75 -9.52 4.30 9.17
CA GLU A 75 -10.37 5.22 9.92
C GLU A 75 -9.62 5.79 11.13
N PHE A 76 -8.86 4.95 11.84
CA PHE A 76 -7.96 5.40 12.89
C PHE A 76 -6.89 6.36 12.36
N HIS A 77 -6.16 5.97 11.30
CA HIS A 77 -5.11 6.79 10.69
C HIS A 77 -5.62 8.17 10.25
N ASN A 78 -6.75 8.20 9.54
CA ASN A 78 -7.37 9.45 9.08
C ASN A 78 -7.76 10.32 10.28
N ARG A 79 -8.43 9.74 11.28
CA ARG A 79 -8.78 10.46 12.51
C ARG A 79 -7.54 11.02 13.22
N THR A 80 -6.45 10.28 13.29
CA THR A 80 -5.19 10.77 13.86
C THR A 80 -4.60 11.91 13.04
N MET A 81 -4.59 11.82 11.71
CA MET A 81 -4.08 12.88 10.83
C MET A 81 -4.93 14.16 10.93
N ASP A 82 -6.25 14.02 10.98
CA ASP A 82 -7.17 15.15 11.16
C ASP A 82 -6.89 15.89 12.48
N LEU A 83 -6.64 15.13 13.57
CA LEU A 83 -6.29 15.70 14.87
C LEU A 83 -4.93 16.42 14.87
N LEU A 84 -3.94 15.86 14.16
CA LEU A 84 -2.61 16.48 14.04
C LEU A 84 -2.67 17.76 13.19
N GLN A 85 -3.49 17.80 12.14
CA GLN A 85 -3.73 19.00 11.34
C GLN A 85 -4.44 20.08 12.17
N ALA A 86 -5.48 19.70 12.92
CA ALA A 86 -6.21 20.63 13.79
C ALA A 86 -5.35 21.18 14.94
N GLY A 87 -4.38 20.42 15.43
CA GLY A 87 -3.45 20.86 16.48
C GLY A 87 -2.27 21.71 15.98
N GLY A 88 -2.10 21.86 14.67
CA GLY A 88 -1.06 22.71 14.05
C GLY A 88 -1.57 24.10 13.65
N GLU A 89 -2.86 24.37 13.82
CA GLU A 89 -3.48 25.67 13.60
C GLU A 89 -3.48 26.43 14.93
N GLU A 90 -2.36 27.08 15.25
CA GLU A 90 -2.35 28.10 16.32
C GLU A 90 -3.00 29.40 15.79
N PRO A 91 -3.79 30.11 16.61
CA PRO A 91 -4.50 31.33 16.21
C PRO A 91 -3.58 32.50 15.84
#